data_AF-A0A8J4TTK0-F1
#
_entry.id   AF-A0A8J4TTK0-F1
#
_cell.length_a   1.000
_cell.length_b   1.000
_cell.length_c   1.000
_cell.angle_alpha   90.00
_cell.angle_beta   90.00
_cell.angle_gamma   90.00
#
_symmetry.space_group_name_H-M   'P 1'
#
loop_
_entity.id
_entity.type
_entity.pdbx_description
1 polymer ?
#
loop_
_entity_poly.entity_id
_entity_poly.type
_entity_poly.pdbx_seq_one_letter_code
_entity_poly.pdbx_strand_id
1 'polypeptide(L)'
;MDEMMKLDNTLKMETANQAWIGLQRGDTGRWQWSLEDQTFYRHGDTYRNWSSSKEPNDTSEFCADIAKSGTWYSCRCNETLAFVCYGENNTESNRYILIHKTKTWRDAQTFCREKYTDLASVRNQTENEEIRNMIKNSSSSGFWIGLFFDRWTWSDQSQSSFRYWSSNKPSGGLNCAAVSLSDQHYWSDVDCGEKRPFICHE
;
A
#
# COMPACT_ATOMS: atom_id res chain seq x y z
N MET A 1 -10.83 9.93 -12.69
CA MET A 1 -12.26 9.91 -12.27
C MET A 1 -13.15 9.76 -13.50
N ASP A 2 -12.95 10.58 -14.54
CA ASP A 2 -13.73 10.52 -15.79
C ASP A 2 -13.65 9.19 -16.54
N GLU A 3 -12.48 8.54 -16.57
CA GLU A 3 -12.31 7.23 -17.20
C GLU A 3 -13.11 6.13 -16.48
N MET A 4 -13.15 6.17 -15.14
CA MET A 4 -13.95 5.23 -14.36
C MET A 4 -15.46 5.45 -14.59
N MET A 5 -15.91 6.70 -14.75
CA MET A 5 -17.32 6.99 -15.06
C MET A 5 -17.74 6.53 -16.46
N LYS A 6 -16.87 6.71 -17.46
CA LYS A 6 -17.12 6.18 -18.82
C LYS A 6 -17.24 4.66 -18.79
N LEU A 7 -16.36 4.01 -18.03
CA LEU A 7 -16.38 2.57 -17.87
C LEU A 7 -17.68 2.07 -17.21
N ASP A 8 -18.13 2.70 -16.12
CA ASP A 8 -19.35 2.32 -15.42
C ASP A 8 -20.57 2.32 -16.37
N ASN A 9 -20.68 3.32 -17.25
CA ASN A 9 -21.74 3.39 -18.25
C ASN A 9 -21.66 2.27 -19.31
N THR A 10 -20.45 1.95 -19.80
CA THR A 10 -20.25 0.87 -20.76
C THR A 10 -20.62 -0.49 -20.16
N LEU A 11 -20.27 -0.72 -18.89
CA LEU A 11 -20.46 -2.01 -18.24
C LEU A 11 -21.89 -2.23 -17.72
N LYS A 12 -22.62 -1.15 -17.41
CA LYS A 12 -24.08 -1.20 -17.17
C LYS A 12 -24.85 -1.78 -18.36
N MET A 13 -24.36 -1.60 -19.57
CA MET A 13 -24.98 -2.19 -20.77
C MET A 13 -24.71 -3.70 -20.89
N GLU A 14 -23.69 -4.24 -20.24
CA GLU A 14 -23.31 -5.66 -20.28
C GLU A 14 -23.77 -6.47 -19.07
N THR A 15 -24.49 -5.87 -18.10
CA THR A 15 -24.85 -6.49 -16.80
C THR A 15 -23.67 -7.00 -15.97
N ALA A 16 -22.45 -6.60 -16.31
CA ALA A 16 -21.25 -7.00 -15.59
C ALA A 16 -21.16 -6.26 -14.25
N ASN A 17 -20.83 -6.98 -13.18
CA ASN A 17 -20.64 -6.39 -11.84
C ASN A 17 -19.16 -6.10 -11.53
N GLN A 18 -18.24 -6.64 -12.33
CA GLN A 18 -16.80 -6.46 -12.17
C GLN A 18 -16.12 -6.45 -13.54
N ALA A 19 -14.97 -5.78 -13.63
CA ALA A 19 -14.11 -5.79 -14.81
C ALA A 19 -12.65 -6.10 -14.44
N TRP A 20 -11.94 -6.78 -15.34
CA TRP A 20 -10.51 -7.03 -15.22
C TRP A 20 -9.73 -5.72 -15.22
N ILE A 21 -8.74 -5.64 -14.32
CA ILE A 21 -7.66 -4.66 -14.37
C ILE A 21 -6.36 -5.39 -14.67
N GLY A 22 -5.35 -4.68 -15.18
CA GLY A 22 -4.06 -5.25 -15.56
C GLY A 22 -3.19 -5.73 -14.40
N LEU A 23 -3.74 -5.97 -13.20
CA LEU A 23 -2.98 -6.36 -12.02
C LEU A 23 -3.09 -7.89 -11.81
N GLN A 24 -1.95 -8.56 -11.74
CA GLN A 24 -1.85 -10.01 -11.57
C GLN A 24 -0.82 -10.36 -10.49
N ARG A 25 -1.01 -11.49 -9.81
CA ARG A 25 -0.04 -11.99 -8.84
C ARG A 25 1.09 -12.69 -9.57
N GLY A 26 2.30 -12.17 -9.41
CA GLY A 26 3.52 -12.78 -9.92
C GLY A 26 4.19 -13.71 -8.91
N ASP A 27 5.16 -14.48 -9.40
CA ASP A 27 5.98 -15.39 -8.61
C ASP A 27 7.06 -14.66 -7.80
N THR A 28 7.48 -13.49 -8.28
CA THR A 28 8.46 -12.62 -7.63
C THR A 28 7.75 -11.43 -7.00
N GLY A 29 8.08 -11.15 -5.73
CA GLY A 29 7.63 -9.94 -5.06
C GLY A 29 8.80 -9.02 -4.73
N ARG A 30 8.49 -7.75 -4.41
CA ARG A 30 9.48 -6.75 -4.03
C ARG A 30 8.98 -5.86 -2.91
N TRP A 31 9.90 -5.36 -2.10
CA TRP A 31 9.62 -4.26 -1.18
C TRP A 31 9.52 -2.94 -1.93
N GLN A 32 8.42 -2.20 -1.72
CA GLN A 32 8.21 -0.88 -2.28
C GLN A 32 7.43 0.03 -1.32
N TRP A 33 7.60 1.34 -1.48
CA TRP A 33 6.86 2.34 -0.72
C TRP A 33 5.47 2.57 -1.31
N SER A 34 4.50 2.84 -0.44
CA SER A 34 3.11 3.11 -0.81
C SER A 34 2.91 4.43 -1.55
N LEU A 35 3.73 5.44 -1.24
CA LEU A 35 3.69 6.75 -1.88
C LEU A 35 4.41 6.69 -3.23
N GLU A 36 3.67 7.03 -4.30
CA GLU A 36 4.06 6.78 -5.70
C GLU A 36 4.96 7.86 -6.33
N ASP A 37 5.03 9.07 -5.75
CA ASP A 37 5.63 10.23 -6.41
C ASP A 37 7.13 10.07 -6.76
N GLN A 38 7.40 9.82 -8.04
CA GLN A 38 8.75 9.60 -8.57
C GLN A 38 9.65 10.84 -8.51
N THR A 39 9.10 12.03 -8.30
CA THR A 39 9.87 13.29 -8.18
C THR A 39 10.41 13.52 -6.78
N PHE A 40 9.76 12.98 -5.75
CA PHE A 40 10.25 12.98 -4.37
C PHE A 40 11.20 11.80 -4.07
N TYR A 41 11.07 10.70 -4.81
CA TYR A 41 11.66 9.39 -4.51
C TYR A 41 12.58 8.84 -5.62
N ARG A 42 13.45 9.68 -6.24
CA ARG A 42 14.63 9.15 -6.97
C ARG A 42 15.89 10.04 -6.84
N HIS A 43 16.85 9.59 -6.04
CA HIS A 43 17.98 8.77 -6.52
C HIS A 43 18.67 8.11 -5.31
N GLY A 44 18.49 6.80 -5.09
CA GLY A 44 19.18 6.06 -4.02
C GLY A 44 18.34 5.65 -2.79
N ASP A 45 17.06 5.32 -2.94
CA ASP A 45 16.19 4.77 -1.87
C ASP A 45 16.58 3.34 -1.42
N THR A 46 17.85 3.17 -1.07
CA THR A 46 18.45 1.94 -0.56
C THR A 46 18.45 1.89 0.96
N TYR A 47 18.06 2.98 1.63
CA TYR A 47 18.01 3.00 3.08
C TYR A 47 17.00 1.97 3.58
N ARG A 48 17.51 1.07 4.41
CA ARG A 48 16.74 0.03 5.10
C ARG A 48 17.28 -0.06 6.51
N ASN A 49 16.40 0.02 7.50
CA ASN A 49 16.79 -0.09 8.91
C ASN A 49 16.24 -1.36 9.57
N TRP A 50 16.23 -2.48 8.83
CA TRP A 50 15.74 -3.77 9.33
C TRP A 50 16.48 -4.24 10.60
N SER A 51 15.75 -4.83 11.54
CA SER A 51 16.28 -5.28 12.85
C SER A 51 17.26 -6.47 12.79
N SER A 52 17.41 -7.15 11.67
CA SER A 52 18.39 -8.22 11.47
C SER A 52 18.71 -8.34 9.98
N SER A 53 19.92 -8.81 9.66
CA SER A 53 20.66 -8.57 8.42
C SER A 53 20.16 -9.22 7.12
N LYS A 54 18.86 -9.51 6.97
CA LYS A 54 18.25 -9.86 5.67
C LYS A 54 16.82 -9.35 5.58
N GLU A 55 16.46 -8.81 4.41
CA GLU A 55 15.06 -8.62 4.04
C GLU A 55 14.33 -9.97 4.22
N PRO A 56 13.11 -9.99 4.78
CA PRO A 56 12.38 -11.24 4.97
C PRO A 56 12.07 -11.84 3.60
N ASN A 57 12.83 -12.87 3.23
CA ASN A 57 12.53 -13.78 2.13
C ASN A 57 11.45 -14.73 2.61
N ASP A 58 10.20 -14.28 2.59
CA ASP A 58 9.13 -15.20 2.97
C ASP A 58 7.94 -15.14 2.01
N THR A 59 7.40 -16.33 1.81
CA THR A 59 6.35 -16.76 0.89
C THR A 59 4.98 -16.10 1.13
N SER A 60 4.88 -15.21 2.12
CA SER A 60 3.65 -14.54 2.56
C SER A 60 3.66 -13.02 2.28
N GLU A 61 2.49 -12.37 2.36
CA GLU A 61 2.38 -10.91 2.24
C GLU A 61 2.79 -10.23 3.56
N PHE A 62 3.85 -9.43 3.51
CA PHE A 62 4.39 -8.71 4.66
C PHE A 62 4.36 -7.20 4.45
N CYS A 63 4.15 -6.49 5.55
CA CYS A 63 4.19 -5.04 5.65
C CYS A 63 5.23 -4.66 6.70
N ALA A 64 5.84 -3.48 6.57
CA ALA A 64 6.87 -3.05 7.49
C ALA A 64 6.31 -2.18 8.59
N ASP A 65 6.71 -2.46 9.83
CA ASP A 65 6.53 -1.55 10.96
C ASP A 65 7.88 -1.06 11.49
N ILE A 66 7.86 0.11 12.12
CA ILE A 66 8.99 0.68 12.83
C ILE A 66 8.78 0.55 14.34
N ALA A 67 9.78 0.07 15.06
CA ALA A 67 9.79 0.00 16.52
C ALA A 67 10.34 1.29 17.15
N LYS A 68 10.19 1.46 18.46
CA LYS A 68 10.73 2.62 19.21
C LYS A 68 12.26 2.76 19.16
N SER A 69 12.97 1.69 18.84
CA SER A 69 14.40 1.69 18.53
C SER A 69 14.73 2.37 17.19
N GLY A 70 13.72 2.61 16.36
CA GLY A 70 13.84 3.05 14.98
C GLY A 70 14.11 1.91 13.99
N THR A 71 14.28 0.67 14.46
CA THR A 71 14.49 -0.50 13.58
C THR A 71 13.18 -1.00 13.01
N TRP A 72 13.25 -1.55 11.80
CA TRP A 72 12.09 -2.04 11.06
C TRP A 72 11.94 -3.54 11.19
N TYR A 73 10.69 -4.00 11.18
CA TYR A 73 10.30 -5.41 11.20
C TYR A 73 9.28 -5.69 10.13
N SER A 74 9.27 -6.92 9.63
CA SER A 74 8.21 -7.40 8.78
C SER A 74 7.12 -8.03 9.62
N CYS A 75 5.92 -7.50 9.49
CA CYS A 75 4.73 -7.99 10.15
C CYS A 75 3.70 -8.39 9.10
N ARG A 76 2.78 -9.29 9.48
CA ARG A 76 1.66 -9.63 8.60
C ARG A 76 0.80 -8.38 8.41
N CYS A 77 0.43 -8.07 7.17
CA CYS A 77 -0.30 -6.84 6.86
C CYS A 77 -1.69 -6.75 7.53
N ASN A 78 -2.24 -7.86 8.01
CA ASN A 78 -3.52 -7.94 8.72
C ASN A 78 -3.41 -7.69 10.24
N GLU A 79 -2.21 -7.56 10.80
CA GLU A 79 -2.04 -7.13 12.19
C GLU A 79 -2.53 -5.69 12.36
N THR A 80 -3.08 -5.36 13.52
CA THR A 80 -3.54 -3.99 13.79
C THR A 80 -2.52 -3.22 14.62
N LEU A 81 -1.86 -2.23 14.01
CA LEU A 81 -0.86 -1.38 14.68
C LEU A 81 -1.25 0.09 14.60
N ALA A 82 -0.73 0.90 15.52
CA ALA A 82 -0.66 2.35 15.34
C ALA A 82 0.19 2.66 14.10
N PHE A 83 0.12 3.87 13.56
CA PHE A 83 0.75 4.13 12.26
C PHE A 83 1.16 5.58 12.08
N VAL A 84 2.11 5.80 11.17
CA VAL A 84 2.67 7.11 10.88
C VAL A 84 2.27 7.53 9.47
N CYS A 85 1.53 8.62 9.36
CA CYS A 85 1.20 9.23 8.08
C CYS A 85 2.27 10.26 7.69
N TYR A 86 2.41 10.48 6.39
CA TYR A 86 3.12 11.60 5.79
C TYR A 86 2.10 12.62 5.24
N GLY A 87 2.37 13.90 5.46
CA GLY A 87 1.58 15.01 4.93
C GLY A 87 2.47 16.07 4.30
N GLU A 88 2.38 16.22 2.97
CA GLU A 88 3.21 17.14 2.20
C GLU A 88 2.96 18.62 2.53
N ASN A 89 1.70 18.99 2.76
CA ASN A 89 1.28 20.36 3.02
C ASN A 89 1.54 20.85 4.46
N ASN A 90 2.17 20.03 5.31
CA ASN A 90 2.41 20.31 6.72
C ASN A 90 3.78 20.97 6.96
N THR A 91 4.08 22.05 6.23
CA THR A 91 5.37 22.76 6.29
C THR A 91 5.61 23.49 7.61
N GLU A 92 4.57 23.72 8.43
CA GLU A 92 4.67 24.41 9.73
C GLU A 92 4.52 23.48 10.94
N SER A 93 4.20 22.20 10.73
CA SER A 93 4.01 21.21 11.78
C SER A 93 4.33 19.82 11.24
N ASN A 94 5.56 19.37 11.50
CA ASN A 94 6.06 18.00 11.31
C ASN A 94 5.37 17.19 10.19
N ARG A 95 6.03 17.05 9.05
CA ARG A 95 5.59 16.25 7.89
C ARG A 95 5.18 14.80 8.19
N TYR A 96 5.51 14.29 9.38
CA TYR A 96 5.08 13.00 9.91
C TYR A 96 4.02 13.19 11.00
N ILE A 97 2.97 12.37 10.97
CA ILE A 97 1.86 12.44 11.91
C ILE A 97 1.64 11.07 12.53
N LEU A 98 1.85 10.95 13.85
CA LEU A 98 1.56 9.74 14.60
C LEU A 98 0.05 9.60 14.84
N ILE A 99 -0.51 8.48 14.39
CA ILE A 99 -1.90 8.10 14.63
C ILE A 99 -1.95 6.97 15.65
N HIS A 100 -2.57 7.24 16.80
CA HIS A 100 -2.68 6.28 17.91
C HIS A 100 -3.75 5.19 17.70
N LYS A 101 -4.60 5.32 16.67
CA LYS A 101 -5.59 4.28 16.33
C LYS A 101 -4.87 3.05 15.77
N THR A 102 -5.30 1.85 16.15
CA THR A 102 -4.77 0.62 15.56
C THR A 102 -5.57 0.21 14.34
N LYS A 103 -4.88 -0.12 13.25
CA LYS A 103 -5.48 -0.52 11.96
C LYS A 103 -4.61 -1.56 11.25
N THR A 104 -5.23 -2.36 10.38
CA THR A 104 -4.47 -3.14 9.40
C THR A 104 -3.64 -2.20 8.53
N TRP A 105 -2.56 -2.69 7.92
CA TRP A 105 -1.69 -1.82 7.12
C TRP A 105 -2.47 -1.10 6.01
N ARG A 106 -3.40 -1.79 5.36
CA ARG A 106 -4.24 -1.22 4.29
C ARG A 106 -5.21 -0.18 4.82
N ASP A 107 -5.90 -0.48 5.92
CA ASP A 107 -6.82 0.50 6.51
C ASP A 107 -6.08 1.75 7.02
N ALA A 108 -4.83 1.58 7.48
CA ALA A 108 -3.95 2.68 7.87
C ALA A 108 -3.54 3.52 6.65
N GLN A 109 -3.16 2.88 5.54
CA GLN A 109 -2.86 3.55 4.27
C GLN A 109 -4.04 4.37 3.75
N THR A 110 -5.22 3.75 3.68
CA THR A 110 -6.46 4.43 3.27
C THR A 110 -6.72 5.64 4.16
N PHE A 111 -6.61 5.48 5.48
CA PHE A 111 -6.78 6.60 6.41
C PHE A 111 -5.78 7.74 6.12
N CYS A 112 -4.51 7.43 5.88
CA CYS A 112 -3.51 8.45 5.60
C CYS A 112 -3.78 9.16 4.27
N ARG A 113 -4.24 8.45 3.23
CA ARG A 113 -4.60 9.05 1.93
C ARG A 113 -5.86 9.90 1.99
N GLU A 114 -6.81 9.55 2.86
CA GLU A 114 -8.03 10.33 3.06
C GLU A 114 -7.82 11.60 3.89
N LYS A 115 -6.84 11.60 4.80
CA LYS A 115 -6.62 12.69 5.77
C LYS A 115 -5.36 13.51 5.53
N TYR A 116 -4.36 12.92 4.88
CA TYR A 116 -3.03 13.47 4.66
C TYR A 116 -2.58 13.12 3.22
N THR A 117 -1.34 12.67 3.04
CA THR A 117 -0.83 12.23 1.73
C THR A 117 -0.81 10.70 1.62
N ASP A 118 -0.05 9.99 2.47
CA ASP A 118 0.04 8.50 2.49
C ASP A 118 0.65 8.05 3.83
N LEU A 119 0.86 6.75 4.03
CA LEU A 119 1.76 6.24 5.08
C LEU A 119 3.19 6.77 4.87
N ALA A 120 3.92 6.90 5.97
CA ALA A 120 5.24 7.47 5.97
C ALA A 120 6.26 6.62 5.19
N SER A 121 6.92 7.25 4.22
CA SER A 121 8.16 6.73 3.65
C SER A 121 9.37 7.16 4.48
N VAL A 122 10.38 6.29 4.57
CA VAL A 122 11.61 6.53 5.32
C VAL A 122 12.82 6.35 4.41
N ARG A 123 13.34 7.45 3.90
CA ARG A 123 14.36 7.48 2.84
C ARG A 123 15.79 7.51 3.33
N ASN A 124 15.99 7.98 4.56
CA ASN A 124 17.32 8.11 5.14
C ASN A 124 17.25 8.06 6.67
N GLN A 125 18.43 8.04 7.29
CA GLN A 125 18.58 7.98 8.74
C GLN A 125 17.92 9.16 9.46
N THR A 126 17.99 10.38 8.90
CA THR A 126 17.37 11.57 9.51
C THR A 126 15.85 11.41 9.61
N GLU A 127 15.19 10.94 8.56
CA GLU A 127 13.74 10.65 8.58
C GLU A 127 13.39 9.56 9.60
N ASN A 128 14.23 8.53 9.65
CA ASN A 128 14.06 7.44 10.60
C ASN A 128 14.18 7.92 12.05
N GLU A 129 15.11 8.82 12.33
CA GLU A 129 15.30 9.44 13.65
C GLU A 129 14.16 10.41 14.00
N GLU A 130 13.63 11.18 13.05
CA GLU A 130 12.44 12.01 13.24
C GLU A 130 11.24 11.16 13.70
N ILE A 131 10.94 10.09 12.97
CA ILE A 131 9.85 9.17 13.32
C ILE A 131 10.14 8.50 14.67
N ARG A 132 11.36 8.00 14.88
CA ARG A 132 11.79 7.39 16.15
C ARG A 132 11.55 8.32 17.34
N ASN A 133 11.95 9.58 17.21
CA ASN A 133 11.79 10.59 18.27
C ASN A 133 10.32 10.91 18.56
N MET A 134 9.47 10.86 17.55
CA MET A 134 8.02 11.04 17.68
C MET A 134 7.36 9.88 18.42
N ILE A 135 7.74 8.64 18.11
CA ILE A 135 7.09 7.44 18.65
C ILE A 135 7.68 6.96 19.99
N LYS A 136 8.84 7.47 20.42
CA LYS A 136 9.59 6.97 21.59
C LYS A 136 8.78 6.88 22.89
N ASN A 137 7.85 7.82 23.10
CA ASN A 137 7.03 7.93 24.30
C ASN A 137 5.63 7.32 24.14
N SER A 138 5.31 6.77 22.97
CA SER A 138 4.02 6.13 22.72
C SER A 138 3.90 4.81 23.48
N SER A 139 2.68 4.36 23.79
CA SER A 139 2.44 3.07 24.46
C SER A 139 2.62 1.88 23.51
N SER A 140 2.30 2.02 22.23
CA SER A 140 2.42 0.97 21.21
C SER A 140 3.87 0.54 20.97
N SER A 141 4.11 -0.73 20.69
CA SER A 141 5.45 -1.30 20.47
C SER A 141 5.95 -1.19 19.02
N GLY A 142 5.04 -1.12 18.05
CA GLY A 142 5.35 -1.01 16.62
C GLY A 142 4.34 -0.12 15.90
N PHE A 143 4.77 0.47 14.78
CA PHE A 143 3.99 1.46 14.03
C PHE A 143 4.11 1.21 12.53
N TRP A 144 2.99 1.14 11.80
CA TRP A 144 3.04 0.99 10.36
C TRP A 144 3.73 2.18 9.69
N ILE A 145 4.59 1.85 8.73
CA ILE A 145 5.17 2.75 7.73
C ILE A 145 4.77 2.27 6.34
N GLY A 146 4.97 3.10 5.31
CA GLY A 146 4.47 2.85 3.96
C GLY A 146 5.19 1.73 3.19
N LEU A 147 6.12 1.01 3.79
CA LEU A 147 6.88 -0.05 3.12
C LEU A 147 6.11 -1.37 3.17
N PHE A 148 5.88 -1.98 2.01
CA PHE A 148 5.17 -3.26 1.91
C PHE A 148 5.80 -4.16 0.85
N PHE A 149 5.65 -5.47 1.02
CA PHE A 149 6.09 -6.47 0.08
C PHE A 149 4.96 -6.77 -0.90
N ASP A 150 5.17 -6.43 -2.17
CA ASP A 150 4.18 -6.60 -3.20
C ASP A 150 4.53 -7.72 -4.16
N ARG A 151 3.61 -8.67 -4.31
CA ARG A 151 3.66 -9.76 -5.30
C ARG A 151 2.81 -9.45 -6.52
N TRP A 152 2.06 -8.36 -6.50
CA TRP A 152 1.21 -7.97 -7.62
C TRP A 152 2.01 -7.13 -8.60
N THR A 153 1.96 -7.52 -9.86
CA THR A 153 2.61 -6.87 -10.98
C THR A 153 1.57 -6.39 -11.98
N TRP A 154 1.83 -5.23 -12.56
CA TRP A 154 1.00 -4.71 -13.63
C TRP A 154 1.41 -5.33 -14.97
N SER A 155 0.43 -5.59 -15.84
CA SER A 155 0.61 -6.18 -17.16
C SER A 155 1.42 -5.28 -18.11
N ASP A 156 1.42 -3.98 -17.86
CA ASP A 156 2.22 -2.98 -18.57
C ASP A 156 3.68 -2.90 -18.04
N GLN A 157 4.03 -3.72 -17.05
CA GLN A 157 5.34 -3.75 -16.38
C GLN A 157 5.66 -2.47 -15.60
N SER A 158 4.69 -1.59 -15.37
CA SER A 158 4.87 -0.40 -14.57
C SER A 158 5.22 -0.75 -13.12
N GLN A 159 5.91 0.19 -12.46
CA GLN A 159 6.29 0.03 -11.06
C GLN A 159 5.30 0.66 -10.08
N SER A 160 4.07 0.97 -10.53
CA SER A 160 3.09 1.66 -9.69
C SER A 160 2.77 0.87 -8.41
N SER A 161 2.86 1.57 -7.28
CA SER A 161 2.47 1.08 -5.95
C SER A 161 0.99 1.35 -5.64
N PHE A 162 0.23 1.93 -6.58
CA PHE A 162 -1.17 2.22 -6.38
C PHE A 162 -1.99 0.94 -6.25
N ARG A 163 -2.69 0.82 -5.13
CA ARG A 163 -3.52 -0.33 -4.79
C ARG A 163 -4.82 0.21 -4.21
N TYR A 164 -5.95 -0.24 -4.75
CA TYR A 164 -7.27 0.19 -4.30
C TYR A 164 -8.17 -1.02 -3.96
N TRP A 165 -7.57 -1.98 -3.25
CA TRP A 165 -8.25 -3.19 -2.81
C TRP A 165 -9.36 -2.89 -1.81
N SER A 166 -10.44 -3.69 -1.86
CA SER A 166 -11.43 -3.71 -0.79
C SER A 166 -10.82 -4.21 0.51
N SER A 167 -11.49 -3.90 1.62
CA SER A 167 -11.07 -4.35 2.94
C SER A 167 -10.91 -5.88 2.97
N ASN A 168 -9.82 -6.36 3.57
CA ASN A 168 -9.42 -7.78 3.63
C ASN A 168 -9.11 -8.45 2.27
N LYS A 169 -8.98 -7.68 1.18
CA LYS A 169 -8.45 -8.19 -0.09
C LYS A 169 -7.01 -7.76 -0.29
N PRO A 170 -6.21 -8.47 -1.12
CA PRO A 170 -6.52 -9.78 -1.71
C PRO A 170 -6.60 -10.84 -0.61
N SER A 171 -7.37 -11.90 -0.87
CA SER A 171 -7.52 -13.03 0.04
C SER A 171 -6.33 -13.99 0.05
N GLY A 172 -5.37 -13.82 -0.87
CA GLY A 172 -4.13 -14.60 -0.93
C GLY A 172 -4.26 -15.96 -1.62
N GLY A 173 -5.46 -16.33 -2.09
CA GLY A 173 -5.72 -17.58 -2.81
C GLY A 173 -5.98 -17.41 -4.32
N LEU A 174 -6.10 -16.18 -4.81
CA LEU A 174 -6.44 -15.86 -6.20
C LEU A 174 -5.39 -14.94 -6.80
N ASN A 175 -5.23 -15.02 -8.13
CA ASN A 175 -4.05 -14.47 -8.82
C ASN A 175 -4.37 -13.34 -9.81
N CYS A 176 -5.64 -13.05 -10.08
CA CYS A 176 -6.02 -11.96 -10.96
C CYS A 176 -6.86 -10.94 -10.20
N ALA A 177 -6.78 -9.67 -10.59
CA ALA A 177 -7.50 -8.60 -9.93
C ALA A 177 -8.63 -8.07 -10.82
N ALA A 178 -9.79 -7.82 -10.21
CA ALA A 178 -10.90 -7.15 -10.86
C ALA A 178 -11.40 -5.99 -10.00
N VAL A 179 -11.84 -4.93 -10.66
CA VAL A 179 -12.53 -3.81 -10.02
C VAL A 179 -14.02 -4.14 -9.90
N SER A 180 -14.61 -3.82 -8.75
CA SER A 180 -16.04 -3.90 -8.51
C SER A 180 -16.74 -2.63 -8.99
N LEU A 181 -17.75 -2.77 -9.85
CA LEU A 181 -18.47 -1.63 -10.41
C LEU A 181 -19.61 -1.17 -9.50
N SER A 182 -20.04 -2.06 -8.60
CA SER A 182 -21.12 -1.79 -7.64
C SER A 182 -20.60 -1.38 -6.26
N ASP A 183 -19.32 -1.60 -5.97
CA ASP A 183 -18.71 -1.35 -4.66
C ASP A 183 -17.59 -0.31 -4.74
N GLN A 184 -17.97 0.94 -5.03
CA GLN A 184 -17.09 2.12 -5.02
C GLN A 184 -15.78 1.96 -5.81
N HIS A 185 -15.75 1.07 -6.80
CA HIS A 185 -14.57 0.75 -7.59
C HIS A 185 -13.41 0.13 -6.80
N TYR A 186 -13.70 -0.51 -5.65
CA TYR A 186 -12.72 -1.30 -4.94
C TYR A 186 -12.33 -2.56 -5.71
N TRP A 187 -11.09 -2.99 -5.53
CA TRP A 187 -10.55 -4.15 -6.21
C TRP A 187 -10.66 -5.41 -5.35
N SER A 188 -10.82 -6.56 -6.00
CA SER A 188 -10.78 -7.87 -5.36
C SER A 188 -9.94 -8.84 -6.17
N ASP A 189 -9.24 -9.74 -5.50
CA ASP A 189 -8.65 -10.90 -6.17
C ASP A 189 -9.75 -11.88 -6.55
N VAL A 190 -9.68 -12.39 -7.78
CA VAL A 190 -10.69 -13.24 -8.42
C VAL A 190 -10.02 -14.35 -9.22
N ASP A 191 -10.78 -15.40 -9.53
CA ASP A 191 -10.30 -16.51 -10.36
C ASP A 191 -10.03 -16.05 -11.80
N CYS A 192 -8.80 -16.25 -12.26
CA CYS A 192 -8.33 -15.90 -13.60
C CYS A 192 -9.09 -16.61 -14.73
N GLY A 193 -9.74 -17.75 -14.44
CA GLY A 193 -10.52 -18.51 -15.43
C GLY A 193 -11.88 -17.87 -15.78
N GLU A 194 -12.31 -16.87 -15.01
CA GLU A 194 -13.60 -16.22 -15.21
C GLU A 194 -13.62 -15.30 -16.44
N LYS A 195 -14.76 -15.29 -17.14
CA LYS A 195 -14.98 -14.35 -18.25
C LYS A 195 -15.53 -13.05 -17.70
N ARG A 196 -14.78 -11.96 -17.89
CA ARG A 196 -15.17 -10.61 -17.48
C ARG A 196 -14.78 -9.62 -18.57
N PRO A 197 -15.52 -8.51 -18.71
CA PRO A 197 -15.02 -7.38 -19.48
C PRO A 197 -13.73 -6.83 -18.83
N PHE A 198 -12.94 -6.05 -19.56
CA PHE A 198 -11.64 -5.58 -19.11
C PHE A 198 -11.44 -4.09 -19.40
N ILE A 199 -10.53 -3.47 -18.64
CA ILE A 199 -10.16 -2.07 -18.78
C ILE A 199 -8.76 -2.01 -19.41
N CYS A 200 -8.63 -1.25 -20.48
CA CYS A 200 -7.34 -0.88 -21.06
C CYS A 200 -7.02 0.57 -20.68
N HIS A 201 -5.74 0.86 -20.52
CA HIS A 201 -5.21 2.23 -20.52
C HIS A 201 -4.44 2.45 -21.82
N GLU A 202 -4.46 3.67 -22.35
CA GLU A 202 -3.60 4.09 -23.47
C GLU A 202 -2.20 4.48 -22.98
#